data_AF-A0A6B0UXY7-F1
#
_entry.id   AF-A0A6B0UXY7-F1
#
_cell.length_a   1.000
_cell.length_b   1.000
_cell.length_c   1.000
_cell.angle_alpha   90.00
_cell.angle_beta   90.00
_cell.angle_gamma   90.00
#
_symmetry.space_group_name_H-M   'P 1'
#
loop_
_entity.id
_entity.type
_entity.pdbx_description
1 polymer ?
#
loop_
_entity_poly.entity_id
_entity_poly.type
_entity_poly.pdbx_seq_one_letter_code
_entity_poly.pdbx_strand_id
1 'polypeptide(L)'
;KLDYKKIDCNFVIVLWTRGAKKPLYNIAAANTALVGRQIALLLRKLTGEFPDTVSSSEVHLIGFSLGAHAAGFCGRYFTLLTNKTIGRITGIGCSHRRSAEYFVESLTNQNCKFVSYSCTNGLQDRVDKCIRNQSDHSVMGYYSKDALGRGAQMLPTKSRPPYCVQW
;
A
#
# COMPACT_ATOMS: atom_id res chain seq x y z
N LYS A 1 -14.96 -31.01 4.84
CA LYS A 1 -13.66 -30.93 5.54
C LYS A 1 -12.66 -30.38 4.54
N LEU A 2 -12.20 -29.14 4.69
CA LEU A 2 -11.16 -28.58 3.83
C LEU A 2 -9.84 -29.25 4.22
N ASP A 3 -9.25 -29.99 3.28
CA ASP A 3 -7.99 -30.70 3.48
C ASP A 3 -6.83 -29.73 3.25
N TYR A 4 -6.38 -29.07 4.32
CA TYR A 4 -5.27 -28.13 4.23
C TYR A 4 -3.96 -28.89 4.12
N LYS A 5 -3.27 -28.73 2.97
CA LYS A 5 -1.92 -29.24 2.77
C LYS A 5 -0.98 -28.57 3.78
N LYS A 6 -0.42 -29.34 4.72
CA LYS A 6 0.60 -28.86 5.66
C LYS A 6 1.92 -28.73 4.93
N ILE A 7 2.60 -27.60 5.13
CA ILE A 7 3.94 -27.34 4.61
C ILE A 7 4.84 -27.21 5.83
N ASP A 8 5.95 -27.95 5.85
CA ASP A 8 6.99 -27.76 6.85
C ASP A 8 7.82 -26.55 6.45
N CYS A 9 7.79 -25.50 7.26
CA CYS A 9 8.51 -24.25 6.99
C CYS A 9 8.73 -23.41 8.25
N ASN A 10 9.73 -22.53 8.16
CA ASN A 10 9.93 -21.47 9.14
C ASN A 10 8.99 -20.30 8.82
N PHE A 11 8.05 -20.01 9.72
CA PHE A 11 7.11 -18.89 9.57
C PHE A 11 7.49 -17.73 10.49
N VAL A 12 7.92 -16.61 9.91
CA VAL A 12 8.37 -15.43 10.65
C VAL A 12 7.42 -14.26 10.43
N ILE A 13 6.86 -13.72 11.51
CA ILE A 13 5.95 -12.57 11.46
C ILE A 13 6.74 -11.28 11.75
N VAL A 14 6.73 -10.35 10.80
CA VAL A 14 7.35 -9.02 10.97
C VAL A 14 6.34 -8.05 11.55
N LEU A 15 6.47 -7.77 12.85
CA LEU A 15 5.64 -6.80 13.56
C LEU A 15 6.26 -5.40 13.51
N TRP A 16 5.60 -4.46 12.84
CA TRP A 16 5.99 -3.05 12.77
C TRP A 16 4.83 -2.10 13.13
N THR A 17 3.96 -2.56 14.03
CA THR A 17 2.70 -1.91 14.42
C THR A 17 2.85 -0.45 14.85
N ARG A 18 3.96 -0.11 15.54
CA ARG A 18 4.26 1.28 15.94
C ARG A 18 4.46 2.20 14.75
N GLY A 19 5.12 1.72 13.69
CA GLY A 19 5.35 2.48 12.46
C GLY A 19 4.16 2.46 11.49
N ALA A 20 3.25 1.50 11.66
CA ALA A 20 2.02 1.36 10.86
C ALA A 20 0.77 1.99 11.51
N LYS A 21 0.94 2.67 12.67
CA LYS A 21 -0.18 3.11 13.50
C LYS A 21 -1.02 4.21 12.83
N LYS A 22 -2.34 4.03 12.83
CA LYS A 22 -3.32 5.07 12.48
C LYS A 22 -3.25 6.24 13.48
N PRO A 23 -3.61 7.49 13.11
CA PRO A 23 -4.35 7.89 11.90
C PRO A 23 -3.49 8.27 10.67
N LEU A 24 -2.16 8.24 10.77
CA LEU A 24 -1.28 8.91 9.81
C LEU A 24 -0.76 7.96 8.72
N TYR A 25 -1.60 7.73 7.71
CA TYR A 25 -1.32 6.77 6.64
C TYR A 25 -0.09 7.15 5.79
N ASN A 26 0.13 8.43 5.53
CA ASN A 26 1.31 8.95 4.83
C ASN A 26 2.62 8.57 5.54
N ILE A 27 2.68 8.73 6.86
CA ILE A 27 3.85 8.34 7.66
C ILE A 27 4.01 6.82 7.62
N ALA A 28 2.92 6.07 7.79
CA ALA A 28 2.96 4.61 7.70
C ALA A 28 3.44 4.12 6.32
N ALA A 29 3.03 4.79 5.24
CA ALA A 29 3.47 4.49 3.88
C ALA A 29 4.97 4.81 3.69
N ALA A 30 5.44 5.96 4.17
CA ALA A 30 6.86 6.31 4.12
C ALA A 30 7.73 5.32 4.91
N ASN A 31 7.25 4.86 6.07
CA ASN A 31 7.94 3.88 6.93
C ASN A 31 8.15 2.52 6.24
N THR A 32 7.37 2.17 5.21
CA THR A 32 7.54 0.89 4.50
C THR A 32 8.93 0.74 3.89
N ALA A 33 9.58 1.85 3.49
CA ALA A 33 10.95 1.82 2.98
C ALA A 33 11.95 1.45 4.08
N LEU A 34 11.81 2.02 5.27
CA LEU A 34 12.65 1.70 6.43
C LEU A 34 12.46 0.24 6.86
N VAL A 35 11.20 -0.19 6.98
CA VAL A 35 10.87 -1.58 7.34
C VAL A 35 11.43 -2.56 6.31
N GLY A 36 11.27 -2.28 5.02
CA GLY A 36 11.85 -3.10 3.95
C GLY A 36 13.37 -3.22 4.05
N ARG A 37 14.10 -2.12 4.34
CA ARG A 37 15.55 -2.14 4.58
C ARG A 37 15.93 -3.00 5.78
N GLN A 38 15.19 -2.90 6.89
CA GLN A 38 15.45 -3.68 8.10
C GLN A 38 15.27 -5.18 7.85
N ILE A 39 14.20 -5.56 7.13
CA ILE A 39 13.98 -6.97 6.73
C ILE A 39 15.12 -7.44 5.81
N ALA A 40 15.54 -6.63 4.84
CA ALA A 40 16.65 -6.99 3.95
C ALA A 40 17.98 -7.20 4.71
N LEU A 41 18.28 -6.34 5.69
CA LEU A 41 19.48 -6.47 6.52
C LEU A 41 19.45 -7.72 7.40
N LEU A 42 18.28 -8.01 8.01
CA LEU A 42 18.07 -9.25 8.76
C LEU A 42 18.26 -10.46 7.86
N LEU A 43 17.61 -10.48 6.70
CA LEU A 43 17.70 -11.59 5.77
C LEU A 43 19.13 -11.81 5.28
N ARG A 44 19.84 -10.73 4.92
CA ARG A 44 21.28 -10.79 4.57
C ARG A 44 22.10 -11.45 5.67
N LYS A 45 21.88 -11.06 6.94
CA LYS A 45 22.60 -11.68 8.07
C LYS A 45 22.27 -13.16 8.19
N LEU A 46 20.98 -13.54 8.16
CA LEU A 46 20.56 -14.94 8.24
C LEU A 46 21.17 -15.79 7.12
N THR A 47 21.13 -15.31 5.87
CA THR A 47 21.70 -16.03 4.73
C THR A 47 23.23 -16.08 4.75
N GLY A 48 23.88 -15.19 5.50
CA GLY A 48 25.35 -15.14 5.63
C GLY A 48 25.86 -15.96 6.80
N GLU A 49 25.17 -15.94 7.94
CA GLU A 49 25.53 -16.68 9.16
C GLU A 49 25.07 -18.14 9.13
N PHE A 50 23.93 -18.43 8.47
CA PHE A 50 23.34 -19.76 8.40
C PHE A 50 23.04 -20.19 6.95
N PRO A 51 24.05 -20.28 6.07
CA PRO A 51 23.85 -20.56 4.65
C PRO A 51 23.22 -21.94 4.37
N ASP A 52 23.47 -22.93 5.24
CA ASP A 52 22.90 -24.28 5.11
C ASP A 52 21.44 -24.38 5.57
N THR A 53 20.94 -23.35 6.28
CA THR A 53 19.57 -23.31 6.83
C THR A 53 18.69 -22.31 6.11
N VAL A 54 19.26 -21.18 5.65
CA VAL A 54 18.50 -20.09 5.03
C VAL A 54 19.13 -19.72 3.70
N SER A 55 18.63 -20.31 2.61
CA SER A 55 18.94 -19.84 1.26
C SER A 55 17.99 -18.75 0.82
N SER A 56 18.50 -17.67 0.20
CA SER A 56 17.66 -16.58 -0.29
C SER A 56 16.67 -17.03 -1.37
N SER A 57 16.98 -18.09 -2.12
CA SER A 57 16.10 -18.67 -3.15
C SER A 57 14.89 -19.42 -2.59
N GLU A 58 14.93 -19.80 -1.31
CA GLU A 58 13.84 -20.54 -0.63
C GLU A 58 12.96 -19.62 0.22
N VAL A 59 13.32 -18.34 0.32
CA VAL A 59 12.56 -17.36 1.08
C VAL A 59 11.36 -16.87 0.29
N HIS A 60 10.18 -16.98 0.90
CA HIS A 60 8.94 -16.40 0.41
C HIS A 60 8.49 -15.25 1.30
N LEU A 61 8.60 -14.02 0.79
CA LEU A 61 8.15 -12.82 1.49
C LEU A 61 6.71 -12.48 1.09
N ILE A 62 5.81 -12.43 2.07
CA ILE A 62 4.40 -12.10 1.87
C ILE A 62 4.10 -10.76 2.54
N GLY A 63 3.60 -9.80 1.76
CA GLY A 63 3.26 -8.47 2.23
C GLY A 63 1.79 -8.14 2.02
N PHE A 64 1.09 -7.69 3.07
CA PHE A 64 -0.31 -7.25 2.99
C PHE A 64 -0.43 -5.73 3.06
N SER A 65 -1.19 -5.09 2.15
CA SER A 65 -1.35 -3.63 2.13
C SER A 65 0.01 -2.90 2.12
N LEU A 66 0.28 -1.98 3.04
CA LEU A 66 1.60 -1.35 3.19
C LEU A 66 2.75 -2.36 3.33
N GLY A 67 2.48 -3.57 3.85
CA GLY A 67 3.43 -4.67 3.88
C GLY A 67 3.89 -5.14 2.49
N ALA A 68 3.08 -4.99 1.43
CA ALA A 68 3.49 -5.32 0.06
C ALA A 68 4.56 -4.35 -0.45
N HIS A 69 4.44 -3.06 -0.14
CA HIS A 69 5.50 -2.08 -0.43
C HIS A 69 6.76 -2.37 0.39
N ALA A 70 6.62 -2.67 1.68
CA ALA A 70 7.75 -3.08 2.52
C ALA A 70 8.47 -4.32 1.96
N ALA A 71 7.70 -5.29 1.45
CA ALA A 71 8.24 -6.48 0.80
C ALA A 71 8.99 -6.16 -0.50
N GLY A 72 8.45 -5.26 -1.33
CA GLY A 72 9.13 -4.77 -2.54
C GLY A 72 10.43 -4.02 -2.23
N PHE A 73 10.42 -3.15 -1.23
CA PHE A 73 11.64 -2.50 -0.74
C PHE A 73 12.65 -3.52 -0.23
N CYS A 74 12.22 -4.50 0.56
CA CYS A 74 13.08 -5.58 1.03
C CYS A 74 13.75 -6.31 -0.14
N GLY A 75 12.99 -6.74 -1.15
CA GLY A 75 13.55 -7.39 -2.34
C GLY A 75 14.62 -6.54 -3.02
N ARG A 76 14.31 -5.27 -3.32
CA ARG A 76 15.26 -4.34 -3.95
C ARG A 76 16.53 -4.16 -3.12
N TYR A 77 16.39 -3.89 -1.82
CA TYR A 77 17.54 -3.66 -0.95
C TYR A 77 18.38 -4.91 -0.75
N PHE A 78 17.76 -6.09 -0.63
CA PHE A 78 18.49 -7.35 -0.53
C PHE A 78 19.34 -7.60 -1.77
N THR A 79 18.79 -7.39 -2.97
CA THR A 79 19.56 -7.49 -4.23
C THR A 79 20.72 -6.52 -4.26
N LEU A 80 20.53 -5.26 -3.86
CA LEU A 80 21.61 -4.27 -3.83
C LEU A 80 22.73 -4.65 -2.85
N LEU A 81 22.39 -5.28 -1.71
CA LEU A 81 23.36 -5.63 -0.67
C LEU A 81 24.12 -6.93 -0.95
N THR A 82 23.56 -7.84 -1.74
CA THR A 82 24.07 -9.22 -1.86
C THR A 82 24.31 -9.68 -3.29
N ASN A 83 23.82 -8.92 -4.28
CA ASN A 83 23.73 -9.33 -5.67
C ASN A 83 22.92 -10.64 -5.88
N LYS A 84 22.07 -11.02 -4.91
CA LYS A 84 21.16 -12.18 -4.96
C LYS A 84 19.71 -11.73 -4.89
N THR A 85 18.80 -12.52 -5.45
CA THR A 85 17.35 -12.27 -5.36
C THR A 85 16.71 -13.12 -4.27
N ILE A 86 15.55 -12.67 -3.79
CA ILE A 86 14.65 -13.45 -2.93
C ILE A 86 13.81 -14.37 -3.81
N GLY A 87 13.65 -15.63 -3.41
CA GLY A 87 12.97 -16.66 -4.20
C GLY A 87 11.55 -16.29 -4.63
N ARG A 88 10.76 -15.71 -3.72
CA ARG A 88 9.41 -15.25 -4.05
C ARG A 88 8.97 -14.06 -3.21
N ILE A 89 8.27 -13.12 -3.84
CA ILE A 89 7.59 -12.02 -3.16
C ILE A 89 6.12 -12.01 -3.59
N THR A 90 5.20 -12.04 -2.63
CA THR A 90 3.75 -11.94 -2.89
C THR A 90 3.18 -10.72 -2.18
N GLY A 91 2.59 -9.80 -2.96
CA GLY A 91 1.83 -8.67 -2.44
C GLY A 91 0.34 -8.98 -2.43
N ILE A 92 -0.29 -8.97 -1.26
CA ILE A 92 -1.72 -9.19 -1.08
C ILE A 92 -2.39 -7.84 -0.78
N GLY A 93 -3.13 -7.34 -1.76
CA GLY A 93 -3.98 -6.15 -1.65
C GLY A 93 -3.21 -4.86 -1.36
N CYS A 94 -2.62 -4.25 -2.39
CA CYS A 94 -2.31 -2.83 -2.39
C CYS A 94 -3.34 -2.09 -3.23
N SER A 95 -3.84 -0.96 -2.75
CA SER A 95 -4.70 -0.01 -3.47
C SER A 95 -4.09 0.54 -4.78
N HIS A 96 -2.94 0.02 -5.23
CA HIS A 96 -2.27 0.39 -6.45
C HIS A 96 -3.04 -0.01 -7.71
N ARG A 97 -3.79 -1.12 -7.69
CA ARG A 97 -4.75 -1.42 -8.77
C ARG A 97 -5.97 -0.51 -8.70
N ARG A 98 -6.34 -0.07 -7.50
CA ARG A 98 -7.53 0.79 -7.31
C ARG A 98 -7.38 2.14 -7.99
N SER A 99 -6.17 2.70 -8.10
CA SER A 99 -6.00 3.95 -8.85
C SER A 99 -6.42 3.79 -10.33
N ALA A 100 -5.98 2.70 -10.97
CA ALA A 100 -6.39 2.39 -12.34
C ALA A 100 -7.90 2.09 -12.44
N GLU A 101 -8.46 1.34 -11.49
CA GLU A 101 -9.90 1.04 -11.46
C GLU A 101 -10.75 2.30 -11.24
N TYR A 102 -10.34 3.19 -10.35
CA TYR A 102 -11.02 4.48 -10.12
C TYR A 102 -10.91 5.39 -11.34
N PHE A 103 -9.75 5.42 -12.01
CA PHE A 103 -9.59 6.20 -13.24
C PHE A 103 -10.47 5.66 -14.37
N VAL A 104 -10.52 4.33 -14.56
CA VAL A 104 -11.41 3.69 -15.55
C VAL A 104 -12.87 3.96 -15.19
N GLU A 105 -13.27 3.83 -13.93
CA GLU A 105 -14.65 4.14 -13.52
C GLU A 105 -14.98 5.62 -13.72
N SER A 106 -14.03 6.54 -13.51
CA SER A 106 -14.25 7.98 -13.76
C SER A 106 -14.57 8.30 -15.22
N LEU A 107 -14.20 7.41 -16.16
CA LEU A 107 -14.52 7.51 -17.58
C LEU A 107 -15.86 6.83 -17.91
N THR A 108 -16.11 5.66 -17.35
CA THR A 108 -17.23 4.79 -17.74
C THR A 108 -18.51 5.07 -16.97
N ASN A 109 -18.42 5.60 -15.75
CA ASN A 109 -19.56 5.91 -14.91
C ASN A 109 -19.97 7.38 -15.03
N GLN A 110 -20.89 7.68 -15.95
CA GLN A 110 -21.37 9.05 -16.17
C GLN A 110 -22.34 9.56 -15.09
N ASN A 111 -22.93 8.63 -14.31
CA ASN A 111 -23.92 8.97 -13.29
C ASN A 111 -23.28 9.37 -11.95
N CYS A 112 -22.02 9.00 -11.71
CA CYS A 112 -21.32 9.24 -10.45
C CYS A 112 -19.90 9.77 -10.68
N LYS A 113 -19.62 10.99 -10.20
CA LYS A 113 -18.29 11.60 -10.24
C LYS A 113 -17.58 11.43 -8.90
N PHE A 114 -16.28 11.16 -8.94
CA PHE A 114 -15.43 11.09 -7.76
C PHE A 114 -15.13 12.49 -7.21
N VAL A 115 -16.08 13.08 -6.48
CA VAL A 115 -15.95 14.42 -5.89
C VAL A 115 -15.02 14.38 -4.68
N SER A 116 -14.03 15.27 -4.66
CA SER A 116 -13.06 15.43 -3.57
C SER A 116 -13.15 16.81 -2.94
N TYR A 117 -12.68 16.93 -1.70
CA TYR A 117 -12.67 18.18 -0.94
C TYR A 117 -11.27 18.53 -0.46
N SER A 118 -10.95 19.82 -0.46
CA SER A 118 -9.70 20.35 0.09
C SER A 118 -9.56 20.05 1.58
N CYS A 119 -8.37 19.60 1.98
CA CYS A 119 -8.01 19.41 3.38
C CYS A 119 -6.94 20.42 3.80
N THR A 120 -7.19 21.17 4.86
CA THR A 120 -6.27 22.20 5.37
C THR A 120 -4.94 21.61 5.87
N ASN A 121 -4.97 20.45 6.53
CA ASN A 121 -3.75 19.73 6.97
C ASN A 121 -3.35 18.61 6.00
N GLY A 122 -3.87 18.65 4.78
CA GLY A 122 -3.69 17.64 3.76
C GLY A 122 -3.98 16.22 4.23
N LEU A 123 -3.07 15.27 3.95
CA LEU A 123 -3.24 13.85 4.27
C LEU A 123 -3.29 13.53 5.77
N GLN A 124 -3.03 14.51 6.63
CA GLN A 124 -3.10 14.37 8.08
C GLN A 124 -4.55 14.40 8.58
N ASP A 125 -5.46 15.01 7.82
CA ASP A 125 -6.88 15.07 8.15
C ASP A 125 -7.60 13.75 7.83
N ARG A 126 -8.71 13.50 8.53
CA ARG A 126 -9.64 12.43 8.13
C ARG A 126 -10.55 12.99 7.04
N VAL A 127 -11.01 12.12 6.14
CA VAL A 127 -11.94 12.49 5.04
C VAL A 127 -13.14 13.31 5.56
N ASP A 128 -13.74 12.90 6.67
CA ASP A 128 -14.87 13.61 7.31
C ASP A 128 -14.56 15.05 7.74
N LYS A 129 -13.30 15.34 8.07
CA LYS A 129 -12.88 16.70 8.43
C LYS A 129 -12.80 17.62 7.21
N CYS A 130 -12.45 17.09 6.05
CA CYS A 130 -12.29 17.85 4.81
C CYS A 130 -13.65 18.19 4.17
N ILE A 131 -14.66 17.35 4.39
CA ILE A 131 -16.03 17.53 3.84
C ILE A 131 -16.76 18.72 4.46
N ARG A 132 -16.32 19.24 5.61
CA ARG A 132 -16.99 20.34 6.32
C ARG A 132 -16.98 21.68 5.57
N ASN A 133 -16.14 21.83 4.54
CA ASN A 133 -16.06 23.03 3.71
C ASN A 133 -16.43 22.68 2.26
N GLN A 134 -17.74 22.51 1.99
CA GLN A 134 -18.28 22.01 0.71
C GLN A 134 -18.03 22.94 -0.50
N SER A 135 -17.61 24.19 -0.26
CA SER A 135 -17.39 25.21 -1.28
C SER A 135 -16.14 24.96 -2.12
N ASP A 136 -15.13 24.26 -1.59
CA ASP A 136 -13.88 23.95 -2.30
C ASP A 136 -13.80 22.46 -2.66
N HIS A 137 -14.64 22.08 -3.62
CA HIS A 137 -14.69 20.73 -4.16
C HIS A 137 -14.02 20.62 -5.54
N SER A 138 -13.55 19.43 -5.84
CA SER A 138 -12.85 19.07 -7.07
C SER A 138 -13.29 17.68 -7.53
N VAL A 139 -12.72 17.19 -8.64
CA VAL A 139 -13.02 15.86 -9.17
C VAL A 139 -11.74 15.08 -9.42
N MET A 140 -11.74 13.81 -9.00
CA MET A 140 -10.67 12.86 -9.26
C MET A 140 -10.95 12.07 -10.55
N GLY A 141 -9.89 11.70 -11.27
CA GLY A 141 -9.98 10.87 -12.48
C GLY A 141 -9.90 11.71 -13.76
N TYR A 142 -10.50 11.23 -14.85
CA TYR A 142 -10.35 11.84 -16.18
C TYR A 142 -10.75 13.33 -16.24
N TYR A 143 -11.79 13.72 -15.50
CA TYR A 143 -12.29 15.09 -15.46
C TYR A 143 -11.50 16.02 -14.53
N SER A 144 -10.42 15.56 -13.89
CA SER A 144 -9.61 16.39 -12.98
C SER A 144 -8.89 17.54 -13.70
N LYS A 145 -8.74 17.46 -15.02
CA LYS A 145 -8.12 18.51 -15.85
C LYS A 145 -8.86 19.85 -15.79
N ASP A 146 -10.18 19.80 -15.61
CA ASP A 146 -11.05 20.97 -15.54
C ASP A 146 -11.34 21.38 -14.08
N ALA A 147 -10.69 20.72 -13.12
CA ALA A 147 -11.00 20.88 -11.71
C ALA A 147 -10.16 21.98 -11.04
N LEU A 148 -10.85 22.77 -10.20
CA LEU A 148 -10.25 23.94 -9.54
C LEU A 148 -9.50 23.60 -8.25
N GLY A 149 -9.75 22.43 -7.65
CA GLY A 149 -9.12 22.04 -6.39
C GLY A 149 -7.59 22.06 -6.48
N ARG A 150 -6.95 22.62 -5.46
CA ARG A 150 -5.49 22.64 -5.29
C ARG A 150 -5.11 22.02 -3.96
N GLY A 151 -3.84 21.66 -3.82
CA GLY A 151 -3.34 21.01 -2.60
C GLY A 151 -3.90 19.60 -2.40
N ALA A 152 -3.89 19.14 -1.16
CA ALA A 152 -4.33 17.80 -0.81
C ALA A 152 -5.86 17.70 -0.76
N GLN A 153 -6.39 16.88 -1.65
CA GLN A 153 -7.81 16.60 -1.83
C GLN A 153 -8.15 15.20 -1.32
N MET A 154 -9.29 15.05 -0.64
CA MET A 154 -9.74 13.74 -0.16
C MET A 154 -11.19 13.47 -0.53
N LEU A 155 -11.49 12.18 -0.76
CA LEU A 155 -12.83 11.69 -1.08
C LEU A 155 -13.08 10.30 -0.50
N PRO A 156 -14.35 9.93 -0.22
CA PRO A 156 -14.74 8.56 0.09
C PRO A 156 -14.81 7.68 -1.16
N THR A 157 -14.59 6.37 -1.00
CA THR A 157 -14.85 5.35 -2.04
C THR A 157 -15.42 4.08 -1.42
N LYS A 158 -16.21 3.31 -2.18
CA LYS A 158 -16.67 1.97 -1.75
C LYS A 158 -15.54 0.95 -1.81
N SER A 159 -15.73 -0.20 -1.17
CA SER A 159 -14.79 -1.32 -1.25
C SER A 159 -14.91 -2.14 -2.56
N ARG A 160 -16.00 -1.96 -3.32
CA ARG A 160 -16.35 -2.68 -4.55
C ARG A 160 -16.94 -1.73 -5.61
N PRO A 161 -16.83 -2.05 -6.91
CA PRO A 161 -17.41 -1.25 -7.98
C PRO A 161 -18.95 -1.30 -7.94
N PRO A 162 -19.66 -0.22 -8.33
CA PRO A 162 -19.10 1.11 -8.61
C PRO A 162 -18.54 1.75 -7.34
N TYR A 163 -17.27 2.13 -7.38
CA TYR A 163 -16.45 2.63 -6.28
C TYR A 163 -16.81 4.07 -5.90
N CYS A 164 -17.38 4.82 -6.84
CA CYS A 164 -17.83 6.18 -6.61
C CYS A 164 -18.89 6.24 -5.51
N VAL A 165 -18.77 7.26 -4.65
CA VAL A 165 -19.71 7.58 -3.58
C VAL A 165 -20.14 9.02 -3.80
N GLN A 166 -21.44 9.21 -4.02
CA GLN A 166 -22.11 10.51 -3.91
C GLN A 166 -22.74 10.59 -2.53
N TRP A 167 -22.61 11.76 -1.91
CA TRP A 167 -23.30 12.09 -0.67
C TRP A 167 -24.77 12.41 -0.95
#